data_AF-A0A524JB63-F1
#
_entry.id   AF-A0A524JB63-F1
#
_cell.length_a   1.000
_cell.length_b   1.000
_cell.length_c   1.000
_cell.angle_alpha   90.00
_cell.angle_beta   90.00
_cell.angle_gamma   90.00
#
_symmetry.space_group_name_H-M   'P 1'
#
loop_
_entity.id
_entity.type
_entity.pdbx_description
1 polymer ?
#
loop_
_entity_poly.entity_id
_entity_poly.type
_entity_poly.pdbx_seq_one_letter_code
_entity_poly.pdbx_strand_id
1 'polypeptide(L)' 'MDKKYLLFVMGVSGCGKSTIGKMLAESLHYPFFDGDDY' A
#
# COMPACT_ATOMS: atom_id res chain seq x y z
N MET A 1 -3.90 1.55 -24.39
CA MET A 1 -3.73 0.50 -23.37
C MET A 1 -3.51 1.19 -22.05
N ASP A 2 -4.41 1.00 -21.10
CA ASP A 2 -4.29 1.60 -19.78
C ASP A 2 -3.16 0.91 -19.00
N LYS A 3 -2.23 1.72 -18.47
CA LYS A 3 -1.13 1.23 -17.64
C LYS A 3 -1.67 0.90 -16.25
N LYS A 4 -1.40 -0.31 -15.77
CA LYS A 4 -1.63 -0.72 -14.39
C LYS A 4 -0.35 -0.54 -13.59
N TYR A 5 -0.46 0.12 -12.44
CA TYR A 5 0.65 0.33 -11.52
C TYR A 5 0.49 -0.57 -10.30
N LEU A 6 1.60 -1.15 -9.83
CA LEU A 6 1.69 -1.88 -8.57
C LEU A 6 2.65 -1.13 -7.66
N LEU A 7 2.16 -0.69 -6.50
CA LEU A 7 2.93 0.10 -5.54
C LEU A 7 3.27 -0.76 -4.34
N PHE A 8 4.55 -0.78 -3.96
CA PHE A 8 5.04 -1.45 -2.76
C PHE A 8 5.45 -0.40 -1.73
N VAL A 9 4.85 -0.47 -0.54
CA VAL A 9 5.22 0.37 0.61
C VAL A 9 6.09 -0.48 1.54
N MET A 10 7.40 -0.23 1.53
CA MET A 10 8.40 -1.02 2.26
C MET A 10 9.07 -0.20 3.36
N GLY A 11 9.68 -0.90 4.32
CA GLY A 11 10.32 -0.30 5.49
C GLY A 11 10.42 -1.26 6.68
N VAL A 12 11.19 -0.88 7.70
CA VAL A 12 11.39 -1.70 8.91
C VAL A 12 10.09 -1.87 9.72
N SER A 13 10.04 -2.86 10.62
CA SER A 13 8.88 -3.04 11.50
C SER A 13 8.62 -1.79 12.34
N GLY A 14 7.34 -1.43 12.53
CA GLY A 14 6.95 -0.25 13.30
C GLY A 14 7.11 1.11 12.61
N CYS A 15 7.61 1.21 11.37
CA CYS A 15 7.77 2.51 10.70
C CYS A 15 6.48 3.11 10.08
N GLY A 16 5.32 2.47 10.27
CA GLY A 16 4.02 3.00 9.83
C GLY A 16 3.61 2.64 8.39
N LYS A 17 4.20 1.60 7.79
CA LYS A 17 3.90 1.15 6.41
C LYS A 17 2.41 0.91 6.17
N SER A 18 1.76 0.15 7.05
CA SER A 18 0.34 -0.20 6.94
C SER A 18 -0.54 1.05 6.98
N THR A 19 -0.24 1.99 7.88
CA THR A 19 -0.96 3.26 8.01
C THR A 19 -0.86 4.09 6.73
N ILE A 20 0.36 4.33 6.24
CA ILE A 20 0.57 5.13 5.03
C ILE A 20 0.07 4.41 3.78
N GLY A 21 0.27 3.09 3.69
CA GLY A 21 -0.20 2.28 2.57
C GLY A 21 -1.71 2.30 2.41
N LYS A 22 -2.45 2.20 3.52
CA LYS A 22 -3.92 2.32 3.53
C LYS A 22 -4.38 3.71 3.08
N MET A 23 -3.81 4.78 3.66
CA MET A 23 -4.16 6.17 3.29
C MET A 23 -3.85 6.47 1.82
N LEU A 24 -2.71 5.98 1.32
CA LEU A 24 -2.30 6.15 -0.06
C LEU A 24 -3.27 5.41 -1.00
N ALA A 25 -3.60 4.15 -0.70
CA ALA A 25 -4.54 3.36 -1.49
C ALA A 25 -5.93 4.00 -1.55
N GLU A 26 -6.45 4.51 -0.42
CA GLU A 26 -7.70 5.28 -0.37
C GLU A 26 -7.64 6.52 -1.27
N SER A 27 -6.56 7.30 -1.20
CA SER A 27 -6.40 8.52 -2.02
C SER A 27 -6.32 8.25 -3.52
N LEU A 28 -5.74 7.11 -3.90
CA LEU A 28 -5.56 6.70 -5.30
C LEU A 28 -6.73 5.85 -5.83
N HIS A 29 -7.67 5.47 -4.97
CA HIS A 29 -8.72 4.49 -5.26
C HIS A 29 -8.17 3.13 -5.70
N TYR A 30 -7.09 2.69 -5.05
CA TYR A 30 -6.43 1.41 -5.33
C TYR A 30 -6.82 0.38 -4.25
N PRO A 31 -6.85 -0.92 -4.60
CA PRO A 31 -6.94 -1.96 -3.59
C PRO A 31 -5.68 -1.96 -2.70
N PHE A 32 -5.88 -2.16 -1.39
CA PHE A 32 -4.81 -2.27 -0.41
C PHE A 32 -4.67 -3.71 0.08
N PHE A 33 -3.44 -4.18 0.18
CA PHE A 33 -3.08 -5.48 0.77
C PHE A 33 -1.97 -5.25 1.77
N ASP A 34 -2.16 -5.68 3.01
CA ASP A 34 -1.09 -5.70 4.00
C ASP A 34 -0.35 -7.04 3.91
N GLY A 35 0.98 -6.98 3.84
CA GLY A 35 1.82 -8.18 3.75
C GLY A 35 1.97 -8.91 5.08
N ASP A 36 1.62 -8.25 6.20
CA ASP A 36 1.67 -8.83 7.55
C ASP A 36 0.34 -9.53 7.93
N ASP A 37 -0.78 -9.27 7.22
CA ASP A 37 -2.14 -9.79 7.50
C ASP A 37 -2.52 -11.04 6.65
N TYR A 38 -1.56 -11.88 6.26
CA TYR A 38 -1.80 -13.11 5.47
C TYR A 38 -1.16 -14.38 6.05
#